data_AF-A0A1M6FES2-F1
#
_entry.id   AF-A0A1M6FES2-F1
#
_cell.length_a   1.000
_cell.length_b   1.000
_cell.length_c   1.000
_cell.angle_alpha   90.00
_cell.angle_beta   90.00
_cell.angle_gamma   90.00
#
_symmetry.space_group_name_H-M   'P 1'
#
loop_
_entity.id
_entity.type
_entity.pdbx_description
1 polymer ?
#
loop_
_entity_poly.entity_id
_entity_poly.type
_entity_poly.pdbx_seq_one_letter_code
_entity_poly.pdbx_strand_id
1 'polypeptide(L)'
;MKKPEIKQIIVVTDGKSNIGGSPSEAAMQAARAGITVNAIGIMASREMDDEFLQEVEEIAQAGKGISETAMIQDLGHTMHMVTQKSMNKTIETIVGKQLKEILGNELEEIPPRSRNKIIEYMDQLGETIGLKCCIVMDCSGSMGPKIGTARQSIIELMNSLKGRGGKSEIAVIAYPGENGDYCRVVQSFTEDLDQIKRSVLTLKTGGTTPTAPAIKEALELIQGEHIQKSLGNDWSQTPLLKESMV
;
A
#
# COMPACT_ATOMS: atom_id res chain seq x y z
N MET A 1 -2.54 20.79 -13.65
CA MET A 1 -2.31 20.53 -12.20
C MET A 1 -2.57 19.05 -11.92
N LYS A 2 -1.72 18.36 -11.17
CA LYS A 2 -2.03 16.97 -10.74
C LYS A 2 -3.26 17.01 -9.84
N LYS A 3 -4.24 16.13 -10.07
CA LYS A 3 -5.40 15.98 -9.20
C LYS A 3 -4.92 15.51 -7.81
N PRO A 4 -5.56 15.94 -6.71
CA PRO A 4 -5.22 15.46 -5.37
C PRO A 4 -5.44 13.94 -5.30
N GLU A 5 -4.51 13.26 -4.64
CA GLU A 5 -4.45 11.80 -4.57
C GLU A 5 -3.96 11.40 -3.17
N ILE A 6 -4.65 10.45 -2.55
CA ILE A 6 -4.23 9.80 -1.32
C ILE A 6 -3.32 8.64 -1.70
N LYS A 7 -2.19 8.54 -1.00
CA LYS A 7 -1.21 7.48 -1.19
C LYS A 7 -1.09 6.67 0.08
N GLN A 8 -1.24 5.36 -0.03
CA GLN A 8 -1.11 4.49 1.11
C GLN A 8 -0.45 3.16 0.77
N ILE A 9 0.19 2.58 1.76
CA ILE A 9 0.75 1.23 1.78
C ILE A 9 -0.08 0.40 2.76
N ILE A 10 -0.41 -0.83 2.41
CA ILE A 10 -1.02 -1.80 3.32
C ILE A 10 -0.04 -2.96 3.44
N VAL A 11 0.62 -3.06 4.60
CA VAL A 11 1.46 -4.20 4.94
C VAL A 11 0.56 -5.30 5.46
N VAL A 12 0.65 -6.49 4.87
CA VAL A 12 -0.09 -7.68 5.29
C VAL A 12 0.92 -8.74 5.67
N THR A 13 0.90 -9.19 6.92
CA THR A 13 1.88 -10.17 7.42
C THR A 13 1.25 -11.17 8.38
N ASP A 14 1.81 -12.38 8.42
CA ASP A 14 1.41 -13.44 9.36
C ASP A 14 2.52 -13.85 10.34
N GLY A 15 3.62 -13.08 10.37
CA GLY A 15 4.78 -13.33 11.22
C GLY A 15 5.63 -12.08 11.44
N LYS A 16 6.71 -12.24 12.21
CA LYS A 16 7.62 -11.13 12.56
C LYS A 16 8.66 -10.90 11.46
N SER A 17 9.03 -9.64 11.25
CA SER A 17 10.20 -9.28 10.47
C SER A 17 11.44 -9.94 11.08
N ASN A 18 12.24 -10.61 10.25
CA ASN A 18 13.41 -11.36 10.71
C ASN A 18 14.71 -10.98 9.98
N ILE A 19 14.63 -10.14 8.95
CA ILE A 19 15.78 -9.68 8.16
C ILE A 19 15.48 -8.36 7.44
N GLY A 20 16.51 -7.61 7.07
CA GLY A 20 16.37 -6.45 6.16
C GLY A 20 16.13 -5.09 6.84
N GLY A 21 16.24 -5.01 8.17
CA GLY A 21 16.16 -3.77 8.95
C GLY A 21 14.83 -3.60 9.69
N SER A 22 14.58 -2.38 10.19
CA SER A 22 13.40 -2.04 10.98
C SER A 22 12.20 -1.65 10.11
N PRO A 23 11.06 -2.37 10.20
CA PRO A 23 9.85 -2.04 9.44
C PRO A 23 9.23 -0.69 9.87
N SER A 24 9.28 -0.36 11.16
CA SER A 24 8.76 0.91 11.69
C SER A 24 9.58 2.11 11.20
N GLU A 25 10.90 1.97 11.06
CA GLU A 25 11.73 3.02 10.45
C GLU A 25 11.39 3.24 8.97
N ALA A 26 11.17 2.17 8.21
CA ALA A 26 10.74 2.26 6.82
C ALA A 26 9.35 2.92 6.70
N ALA A 27 8.42 2.57 7.58
CA ALA A 27 7.09 3.17 7.64
C ALA A 27 7.15 4.66 7.99
N MET A 28 8.00 5.05 8.94
CA MET A 28 8.26 6.46 9.27
C MET A 28 8.81 7.25 8.07
N GLN A 29 9.70 6.65 7.28
CA GLN A 29 10.22 7.28 6.05
C GLN A 29 9.11 7.51 5.03
N ALA A 30 8.24 6.51 4.79
CA ALA A 30 7.09 6.66 3.91
C ALA A 30 6.12 7.74 4.40
N ALA A 31 5.83 7.79 5.70
CA ALA A 31 4.98 8.82 6.29
C ALA A 31 5.54 10.24 6.13
N ARG A 32 6.86 10.41 6.22
CA ARG A 32 7.54 11.69 5.94
C ARG A 32 7.42 12.11 4.47
N ALA A 33 7.32 11.14 3.56
CA ALA A 33 7.08 11.37 2.14
C ALA A 33 5.58 11.60 1.79
N GLY A 34 4.70 11.68 2.79
CA GLY A 34 3.26 11.88 2.60
C GLY A 34 2.51 10.63 2.15
N ILE A 35 3.04 9.44 2.48
CA ILE A 35 2.42 8.14 2.19
C ILE A 35 2.06 7.49 3.52
N THR A 36 0.78 7.21 3.73
CA THR A 36 0.30 6.55 4.95
C THR A 36 0.64 5.06 4.90
N VAL A 37 1.19 4.49 5.97
CA VAL A 37 1.45 3.03 6.04
C VAL A 37 0.51 2.41 7.07
N ASN A 38 -0.37 1.54 6.60
CA ASN A 38 -1.25 0.71 7.40
C ASN A 38 -0.65 -0.69 7.53
N ALA A 39 -1.07 -1.42 8.57
CA ALA A 39 -0.59 -2.78 8.81
C ALA A 39 -1.76 -3.70 9.21
N ILE A 40 -1.78 -4.91 8.65
CA ILE A 40 -2.76 -5.95 8.96
C ILE A 40 -2.03 -7.22 9.34
N GLY A 41 -2.24 -7.67 10.58
CA GLY A 41 -1.74 -8.95 11.06
C GLY A 41 -2.73 -10.09 10.79
N ILE A 42 -2.29 -11.16 10.12
CA ILE A 42 -3.11 -12.35 9.88
C ILE A 42 -2.97 -13.32 11.05
N MET A 43 -4.06 -13.58 11.75
CA MET A 43 -4.09 -14.53 12.87
C MET A 43 -4.01 -15.98 12.37
N ALA A 44 -3.06 -16.76 12.88
CA ALA A 44 -2.84 -18.15 12.49
C ALA A 44 -3.50 -19.19 13.44
N SER A 45 -3.62 -18.87 14.73
CA SER A 45 -4.27 -19.71 15.75
C SER A 45 -4.48 -18.91 17.06
N ARG A 46 -5.12 -19.52 18.08
CA ARG A 46 -5.64 -18.88 19.31
C ARG A 46 -4.60 -18.28 20.27
N GLU A 47 -3.31 -18.44 20.01
CA GLU A 47 -2.25 -17.84 20.84
C GLU A 47 -1.80 -16.54 20.16
N MET A 48 -2.17 -15.40 20.77
CA MET A 48 -1.68 -14.09 20.36
C MET A 48 -0.23 -13.97 20.80
N ASP A 49 0.67 -13.86 19.84
CA ASP A 49 2.05 -13.46 20.08
C ASP A 49 2.06 -11.93 20.24
N ASP A 50 2.14 -11.46 21.49
CA ASP A 50 2.07 -10.03 21.83
C ASP A 50 3.12 -9.20 21.07
N GLU A 51 4.31 -9.76 20.85
CA GLU A 51 5.38 -9.09 20.11
C GLU A 51 5.04 -8.95 18.61
N PHE A 52 4.31 -9.91 18.01
CA PHE A 52 3.84 -9.79 16.62
C PHE A 52 2.81 -8.67 16.48
N LEU A 53 1.85 -8.61 17.43
CA LEU A 53 0.85 -7.54 17.45
C LEU A 53 1.50 -6.18 17.65
N GLN A 54 2.51 -6.11 18.52
CA GLN A 54 3.28 -4.90 18.75
C GLN A 54 4.01 -4.45 17.48
N GLU A 55 4.67 -5.34 16.72
CA GLU A 55 5.32 -4.97 15.46
C GLU A 55 4.32 -4.38 14.44
N VAL A 56 3.14 -5.00 14.30
CA VAL A 56 2.06 -4.51 13.43
C VAL A 56 1.58 -3.12 13.86
N GLU A 57 1.40 -2.90 15.16
CA GLU A 57 1.00 -1.60 15.70
C GLU A 57 2.08 -0.53 15.50
N GLU A 58 3.34 -0.86 15.77
CA GLU A 58 4.49 0.05 15.60
C GLU A 58 4.67 0.49 14.14
N ILE A 59 4.51 -0.43 13.17
CA ILE A 59 4.53 -0.12 11.73
C ILE A 59 3.45 0.91 11.41
N ALA A 60 2.20 0.65 11.81
CA ALA A 60 1.08 1.54 11.52
C ALA A 60 1.24 2.90 12.20
N GLN A 61 1.67 2.93 13.47
CA GLN A 61 1.89 4.15 14.22
C GLN A 61 2.98 5.02 13.59
N ALA A 62 4.13 4.44 13.27
CA ALA A 62 5.22 5.12 12.57
C ALA A 62 4.79 5.61 11.18
N GLY A 63 3.96 4.80 10.50
CA GLY A 63 3.32 5.07 9.22
C GLY A 63 2.19 6.10 9.24
N LYS A 64 1.77 6.58 10.42
CA LYS A 64 0.55 7.38 10.64
C LYS A 64 -0.74 6.73 10.11
N GLY A 65 -0.75 5.42 9.94
CA GLY A 65 -1.88 4.65 9.42
C GLY A 65 -2.71 4.00 10.52
N ILE A 66 -3.25 2.83 10.17
CA ILE A 66 -4.14 2.03 10.99
C ILE A 66 -3.57 0.61 11.08
N SER A 67 -3.55 0.06 12.30
CA SER A 67 -3.28 -1.35 12.56
C SER A 67 -4.61 -2.08 12.78
N GLU A 68 -4.76 -3.26 12.19
CA GLU A 68 -5.88 -4.17 12.44
C GLU A 68 -5.36 -5.62 12.43
N THR A 69 -6.14 -6.53 13.02
CA THR A 69 -5.93 -7.96 12.86
C THR A 69 -7.06 -8.58 12.05
N ALA A 70 -6.76 -9.63 11.30
CA ALA A 70 -7.75 -10.33 10.49
C ALA A 70 -7.57 -11.84 10.59
N MET A 71 -8.67 -12.57 10.55
CA MET A 71 -8.62 -13.96 10.10
C MET A 71 -8.36 -13.95 8.59
N ILE A 72 -7.65 -14.96 8.08
CA ILE A 72 -7.33 -15.02 6.65
C ILE A 72 -8.58 -14.96 5.75
N GLN A 73 -9.71 -15.48 6.23
CA GLN A 73 -10.99 -15.48 5.50
C GLN A 73 -11.60 -14.07 5.35
N ASP A 74 -11.30 -13.17 6.29
CA ASP A 74 -11.85 -11.80 6.34
C ASP A 74 -10.88 -10.75 5.79
N LEU A 75 -9.68 -11.17 5.34
CA LEU A 75 -8.60 -10.28 4.95
C LEU A 75 -9.02 -9.26 3.87
N GLY A 76 -9.83 -9.66 2.89
CA GLY A 76 -10.32 -8.76 1.84
C GLY A 76 -11.18 -7.63 2.40
N HIS A 77 -12.09 -7.97 3.30
CA HIS A 77 -12.93 -7.02 4.03
C HIS A 77 -12.09 -6.11 4.94
N THR A 78 -11.16 -6.67 5.70
CA THR A 78 -10.29 -5.87 6.58
C THR A 78 -9.40 -4.90 5.79
N MET A 79 -8.82 -5.34 4.67
CA MET A 79 -8.07 -4.43 3.78
C MET A 79 -8.95 -3.28 3.29
N HIS A 80 -10.19 -3.57 2.88
CA HIS A 80 -11.12 -2.53 2.42
C HIS A 80 -11.48 -1.53 3.52
N MET A 81 -11.77 -2.03 4.73
CA MET A 81 -12.06 -1.21 5.90
C MET A 81 -10.89 -0.34 6.30
N VAL A 82 -9.68 -0.91 6.37
CA VAL A 82 -8.43 -0.17 6.68
C VAL A 82 -8.18 0.91 5.64
N THR A 83 -8.35 0.59 4.36
CA THR A 83 -8.19 1.55 3.26
C THR A 83 -9.10 2.75 3.44
N GLN A 84 -10.40 2.53 3.71
CA GLN A 84 -11.39 3.59 3.91
C GLN A 84 -11.13 4.42 5.16
N LYS A 85 -10.94 3.77 6.32
CA LYS A 85 -10.65 4.47 7.57
C LYS A 85 -9.38 5.35 7.43
N SER A 86 -8.34 4.82 6.79
CA SER A 86 -7.08 5.53 6.57
C SER A 86 -7.24 6.73 5.64
N MET A 87 -8.04 6.59 4.59
CA MET A 87 -8.41 7.70 3.70
C MET A 87 -9.19 8.79 4.44
N ASN A 88 -10.23 8.43 5.20
CA ASN A 88 -11.05 9.39 5.93
C ASN A 88 -10.22 10.18 6.94
N LYS A 89 -9.37 9.49 7.72
CA LYS A 89 -8.42 10.13 8.65
C LYS A 89 -7.44 11.07 7.94
N THR A 90 -6.97 10.70 6.75
CA THR A 90 -6.09 11.55 5.94
C THR A 90 -6.82 12.80 5.46
N ILE A 91 -8.06 12.67 5.01
CA ILE A 91 -8.92 13.78 4.59
C ILE A 91 -9.22 14.71 5.77
N GLU A 92 -9.65 14.17 6.90
CA GLU A 92 -9.86 14.89 8.16
C GLU A 92 -8.63 15.72 8.54
N THR A 93 -7.45 15.12 8.47
CA THR A 93 -6.19 15.79 8.79
C THR A 93 -5.89 16.95 7.82
N ILE A 94 -6.10 16.74 6.52
CA ILE A 94 -5.82 17.77 5.50
C ILE A 94 -6.83 18.92 5.61
N VAL A 95 -8.12 18.60 5.68
CA VAL A 95 -9.19 19.60 5.78
C VAL A 95 -9.10 20.36 7.10
N GLY A 96 -8.83 19.68 8.22
CA GLY A 96 -8.64 20.30 9.52
C GLY A 96 -7.47 21.30 9.52
N LYS A 97 -6.35 20.96 8.89
CA LYS A 97 -5.22 21.90 8.71
C LYS A 97 -5.61 23.12 7.89
N GLN A 98 -6.31 22.92 6.76
CA GLN A 98 -6.76 24.03 5.92
C GLN A 98 -7.75 24.95 6.64
N LEU A 99 -8.66 24.39 7.44
CA LEU A 99 -9.59 25.18 8.25
C LEU A 99 -8.85 26.01 9.29
N LYS A 100 -7.88 25.41 10.00
CA LYS A 100 -7.06 26.11 10.99
C LYS A 100 -6.26 27.25 10.36
N GLU A 101 -5.71 27.04 9.17
CA GLU A 101 -4.96 28.06 8.42
C GLU A 101 -5.84 29.22 7.95
N ILE A 102 -7.07 28.95 7.49
CA ILE A 102 -7.97 29.97 6.92
C ILE A 102 -8.76 30.72 8.01
N LEU A 103 -9.27 29.98 9.00
CA LEU A 103 -10.25 30.48 9.99
C LEU A 103 -9.66 30.64 11.40
N GLY A 104 -8.48 30.08 11.68
CA GLY A 104 -7.88 30.08 13.02
C GLY A 104 -8.51 29.11 14.01
N ASN A 105 -9.56 28.39 13.62
CA ASN A 105 -10.34 27.52 14.50
C ASN A 105 -10.15 26.04 14.14
N GLU A 106 -10.29 25.16 15.14
CA GLU A 106 -10.37 23.71 14.93
C GLU A 106 -11.79 23.27 14.54
N LEU A 107 -11.94 22.07 13.95
CA LEU A 107 -13.24 21.59 13.43
C LEU A 107 -14.29 21.50 14.56
N GLU A 108 -13.84 21.17 15.76
CA GLU A 108 -14.60 21.06 17.00
C GLU A 108 -15.12 22.43 17.48
N GLU A 109 -14.47 23.52 17.09
CA GLU A 109 -14.84 24.89 17.48
C GLU A 109 -15.86 25.51 16.49
N ILE A 110 -16.09 24.87 15.35
CA ILE A 110 -17.03 25.33 14.33
C ILE A 110 -18.48 25.04 14.79
N PRO A 111 -19.42 26.01 14.64
CA PRO A 111 -20.83 25.79 14.97
C PRO A 111 -21.43 24.57 14.26
N PRO A 112 -22.37 23.82 14.88
CA PRO A 112 -22.86 22.55 14.36
C PRO A 112 -23.36 22.58 12.90
N ARG A 113 -24.07 23.65 12.51
CA ARG A 113 -24.58 23.80 11.13
C ARG A 113 -23.46 23.88 10.08
N SER A 114 -22.37 24.57 10.41
CA SER A 114 -21.22 24.70 9.51
C SER A 114 -20.35 23.44 9.52
N ARG A 115 -20.25 22.78 10.69
CA ARG A 115 -19.56 21.49 10.82
C ARG A 115 -20.19 20.41 9.94
N ASN A 116 -21.52 20.31 9.89
CA ASN A 116 -22.21 19.34 9.03
C ASN A 116 -21.84 19.50 7.55
N LYS A 117 -21.78 20.74 7.03
CA LYS A 117 -21.37 20.99 5.65
C LYS A 117 -19.93 20.56 5.36
N ILE A 118 -19.05 20.67 6.35
CA ILE A 118 -17.66 20.25 6.23
C ILE A 118 -17.57 18.72 6.20
N ILE A 119 -18.34 18.04 7.05
CA ILE A 119 -18.43 16.56 7.05
C ILE A 119 -18.96 16.07 5.70
N GLU A 120 -20.06 16.63 5.20
CA GLU A 120 -20.61 16.29 3.88
C GLU A 120 -19.59 16.50 2.75
N TYR A 121 -18.81 17.59 2.81
CA TYR A 121 -17.74 17.85 1.86
C TYR A 121 -16.61 16.82 1.95
N MET A 122 -16.22 16.42 3.17
CA MET A 122 -15.19 15.40 3.39
C MET A 122 -15.64 14.03 2.88
N ASP A 123 -16.90 13.66 3.07
CA ASP A 123 -17.48 12.42 2.54
C ASP A 123 -17.43 12.41 1.00
N GLN A 124 -17.85 13.50 0.36
CA GLN A 124 -17.76 13.66 -1.10
C GLN A 124 -16.33 13.61 -1.61
N LEU A 125 -15.39 14.19 -0.86
CA LEU A 125 -13.97 14.14 -1.19
C LEU A 125 -13.44 12.70 -1.08
N GLY A 126 -13.85 11.94 -0.06
CA GLY A 126 -13.52 10.53 0.11
C GLY A 126 -13.93 9.67 -1.08
N GLU A 127 -15.09 9.94 -1.66
CA GLU A 127 -15.57 9.23 -2.85
C GLU A 127 -14.86 9.61 -4.15
N THR A 128 -14.42 10.85 -4.29
CA THR A 128 -13.95 11.41 -5.57
C THR A 128 -12.44 11.58 -5.69
N ILE A 129 -11.70 11.61 -4.57
CA ILE A 129 -10.25 11.78 -4.56
C ILE A 129 -9.53 10.58 -5.19
N GLY A 130 -8.41 10.83 -5.88
CA GLY A 130 -7.57 9.76 -6.38
C GLY A 130 -7.02 8.91 -5.23
N LEU A 131 -6.85 7.60 -5.45
CA LEU A 131 -6.24 6.69 -4.52
C LEU A 131 -5.14 5.89 -5.22
N LYS A 132 -3.94 5.90 -4.64
CA LYS A 132 -2.88 4.93 -4.89
C LYS A 132 -2.66 4.07 -3.67
N CYS A 133 -2.94 2.78 -3.81
CA CYS A 133 -2.77 1.80 -2.74
C CYS A 133 -1.75 0.74 -3.16
N CYS A 134 -0.63 0.64 -2.44
CA CYS A 134 0.32 -0.45 -2.62
C CYS A 134 0.12 -1.51 -1.54
N ILE A 135 -0.21 -2.73 -1.94
CA ILE A 135 -0.32 -3.87 -1.02
C ILE A 135 1.05 -4.53 -0.95
N VAL A 136 1.60 -4.65 0.27
CA VAL A 136 2.86 -5.31 0.56
C VAL A 136 2.53 -6.60 1.29
N MET A 137 2.57 -7.71 0.56
CA MET A 137 2.03 -9.00 0.99
C MET A 137 3.15 -9.96 1.39
N ASP A 138 3.07 -10.45 2.62
CA ASP A 138 3.89 -11.55 3.11
C ASP A 138 3.57 -12.84 2.34
N CYS A 139 4.61 -13.47 1.84
CA CYS A 139 4.63 -14.73 1.11
C CYS A 139 5.70 -15.65 1.71
N SER A 140 6.03 -15.50 3.00
CA SER A 140 6.92 -16.42 3.70
C SER A 140 6.34 -17.83 3.78
N GLY A 141 7.13 -18.80 4.28
CA GLY A 141 6.72 -20.20 4.32
C GLY A 141 5.40 -20.47 5.07
N SER A 142 5.10 -19.68 6.12
CA SER A 142 3.86 -19.77 6.92
C SER A 142 2.60 -19.43 6.12
N MET A 143 2.73 -18.64 5.05
CA MET A 143 1.63 -18.24 4.18
C MET A 143 1.18 -19.34 3.21
N GLY A 144 1.89 -20.48 3.13
CA GLY A 144 1.56 -21.58 2.20
C GLY A 144 0.08 -21.97 2.19
N PRO A 145 -0.54 -22.29 3.34
CA PRO A 145 -1.97 -22.61 3.42
C PRO A 145 -2.91 -21.42 3.18
N LYS A 146 -2.42 -20.18 3.31
CA LYS A 146 -3.19 -18.93 3.31
C LYS A 146 -3.17 -18.20 1.97
N ILE A 147 -2.18 -18.49 1.11
CA ILE A 147 -1.89 -17.70 -0.09
C ILE A 147 -3.05 -17.69 -1.09
N GLY A 148 -3.81 -18.79 -1.21
CA GLY A 148 -4.99 -18.84 -2.07
C GLY A 148 -6.03 -17.80 -1.67
N THR A 149 -6.33 -17.72 -0.38
CA THR A 149 -7.25 -16.73 0.17
C THR A 149 -6.67 -15.32 0.11
N ALA A 150 -5.38 -15.15 0.40
CA ALA A 150 -4.72 -13.83 0.30
C ALA A 150 -4.81 -13.24 -1.13
N ARG A 151 -4.62 -14.07 -2.17
CA ARG A 151 -4.82 -13.66 -3.58
C ARG A 151 -6.26 -13.21 -3.82
N GLN A 152 -7.23 -13.97 -3.33
CA GLN A 152 -8.64 -13.66 -3.48
C GLN A 152 -9.00 -12.35 -2.77
N SER A 153 -8.44 -12.11 -1.58
CA SER A 153 -8.63 -10.88 -0.81
C SER A 153 -8.10 -9.63 -1.55
N ILE A 154 -6.98 -9.74 -2.29
CA ILE A 154 -6.48 -8.63 -3.13
C ILE A 154 -7.49 -8.31 -4.26
N ILE A 155 -8.06 -9.34 -4.89
CA ILE A 155 -9.06 -9.20 -5.95
C ILE A 155 -10.34 -8.55 -5.40
N GLU A 156 -10.77 -8.95 -4.21
CA GLU A 156 -11.93 -8.38 -3.51
C GLU A 156 -11.71 -6.90 -3.20
N LEU A 157 -10.56 -6.53 -2.65
CA LEU A 157 -10.23 -5.12 -2.40
C LEU A 157 -10.33 -4.30 -3.68
N MET A 158 -9.78 -4.80 -4.79
CA MET A 158 -9.85 -4.10 -6.06
C MET A 158 -11.28 -3.92 -6.56
N ASN A 159 -12.13 -4.94 -6.44
CA ASN A 159 -13.54 -4.82 -6.78
C ASN A 159 -14.25 -3.77 -5.93
N SER A 160 -14.00 -3.75 -4.63
CA SER A 160 -14.58 -2.74 -3.73
C SER A 160 -14.12 -1.32 -4.09
N LEU A 161 -12.84 -1.14 -4.44
CA LEU A 161 -12.30 0.17 -4.82
C LEU A 161 -12.78 0.66 -6.20
N LYS A 162 -13.18 -0.24 -7.10
CA LYS A 162 -13.82 0.13 -8.37
C LYS A 162 -15.19 0.78 -8.21
N GLY A 163 -15.85 0.61 -7.06
CA GLY A 163 -17.11 1.25 -6.76
C GLY A 163 -17.00 2.76 -6.51
N ARG A 164 -15.79 3.27 -6.23
CA ARG A 164 -15.54 4.68 -5.95
C ARG A 164 -15.65 5.52 -7.22
N GLY A 165 -16.12 6.76 -7.08
CA GLY A 165 -16.15 7.73 -8.18
C GLY A 165 -14.75 8.24 -8.57
N GLY A 166 -13.82 8.24 -7.60
CA GLY A 166 -12.42 8.60 -7.78
C GLY A 166 -11.58 7.45 -8.34
N LYS A 167 -10.57 7.80 -9.14
CA LYS A 167 -9.60 6.86 -9.68
C LYS A 167 -8.90 6.10 -8.55
N SER A 168 -8.86 4.76 -8.64
CA SER A 168 -8.23 3.88 -7.65
C SER A 168 -7.23 2.95 -8.33
N GLU A 169 -5.95 3.18 -8.10
CA GLU A 169 -4.86 2.37 -8.64
C GLU A 169 -4.27 1.48 -7.53
N ILE A 170 -4.09 0.19 -7.85
CA ILE A 170 -3.49 -0.78 -6.94
C ILE A 170 -2.17 -1.28 -7.49
N ALA A 171 -1.17 -1.37 -6.63
CA ALA A 171 0.05 -2.12 -6.85
C ALA A 171 0.15 -3.26 -5.84
N VAL A 172 0.89 -4.31 -6.19
CA VAL A 172 1.15 -5.46 -5.32
C VAL A 172 2.64 -5.75 -5.31
N ILE A 173 3.22 -5.78 -4.11
CA ILE A 173 4.58 -6.23 -3.83
C ILE A 173 4.46 -7.48 -2.96
N ALA A 174 5.27 -8.49 -3.28
CA ALA A 174 5.41 -9.68 -2.46
C ALA A 174 6.78 -9.71 -1.79
N TYR A 175 6.84 -10.23 -0.57
CA TYR A 175 8.09 -10.52 0.10
C TYR A 175 8.02 -11.89 0.79
N PRO A 176 9.09 -12.70 0.75
CA PRO A 176 10.39 -12.39 0.15
C PRO A 176 10.34 -12.41 -1.39
N GLY A 177 11.40 -11.89 -2.03
CA GLY A 177 11.57 -11.94 -3.47
C GLY A 177 12.03 -13.30 -3.98
N GLU A 178 12.37 -13.37 -5.27
CA GLU A 178 12.96 -14.56 -5.89
C GLU A 178 14.49 -14.39 -5.99
N ASN A 179 15.24 -15.49 -6.11
CA ASN A 179 16.69 -15.47 -6.38
C ASN A 179 17.56 -14.67 -5.40
N GLY A 180 17.13 -14.53 -4.15
CA GLY A 180 17.86 -13.81 -3.11
C GLY A 180 17.48 -12.33 -2.96
N ASP A 181 16.54 -11.84 -3.77
CA ASP A 181 15.96 -10.50 -3.59
C ASP A 181 15.07 -10.45 -2.34
N TYR A 182 15.06 -9.30 -1.66
CA TYR A 182 14.21 -9.11 -0.49
C TYR A 182 12.72 -9.03 -0.83
N CYS A 183 12.34 -8.48 -1.98
CA CYS A 183 10.95 -8.40 -2.38
C CYS A 183 10.82 -8.34 -3.90
N ARG A 184 9.60 -8.45 -4.41
CA ARG A 184 9.30 -8.42 -5.84
C ARG A 184 8.05 -7.59 -6.09
N VAL A 185 8.14 -6.66 -7.03
CA VAL A 185 6.96 -5.99 -7.60
C VAL A 185 6.19 -6.99 -8.45
N VAL A 186 5.05 -7.46 -7.95
CA VAL A 186 4.17 -8.44 -8.63
C VAL A 186 3.31 -7.75 -9.67
N GLN A 187 2.85 -6.54 -9.34
CA GLN A 187 2.04 -5.70 -10.21
C GLN A 187 2.30 -4.24 -9.88
N SER A 188 2.69 -3.44 -10.88
CA SER A 188 2.73 -1.98 -10.76
C SER A 188 1.32 -1.38 -10.77
N PHE A 189 1.17 -0.12 -10.35
CA PHE A 189 -0.12 0.57 -10.26
C PHE A 189 -1.00 0.39 -11.50
N THR A 190 -2.19 -0.15 -11.28
CA THR A 190 -3.18 -0.40 -12.33
C THR A 190 -4.61 -0.28 -11.80
N GLU A 191 -5.54 0.06 -12.69
CA GLU A 191 -6.99 0.04 -12.45
C GLU A 191 -7.64 -1.23 -13.08
N ASP A 192 -6.83 -2.04 -13.77
CA ASP A 192 -7.26 -3.22 -14.52
C ASP A 192 -7.33 -4.46 -13.60
N LEU A 193 -8.55 -4.91 -13.35
CA LEU A 193 -8.84 -6.08 -12.52
C LEU A 193 -8.27 -7.36 -13.10
N ASP A 194 -8.26 -7.48 -14.43
CA ASP A 194 -7.79 -8.70 -15.07
C ASP A 194 -6.26 -8.76 -15.04
N GLN A 195 -5.56 -7.61 -15.05
CA GLN A 195 -4.12 -7.57 -14.74
C GLN A 195 -3.84 -8.06 -13.32
N ILE A 196 -4.55 -7.53 -12.32
CA ILE A 196 -4.37 -7.94 -10.92
C ILE A 196 -4.66 -9.44 -10.76
N LYS A 197 -5.78 -9.95 -11.30
CA LYS A 197 -6.11 -11.38 -11.28
C LYS A 197 -4.99 -12.26 -11.86
N ARG A 198 -4.40 -11.88 -12.99
CA ARG A 198 -3.28 -12.63 -13.60
C ARG A 198 -2.03 -12.55 -12.74
N SER A 199 -1.68 -11.35 -12.26
CA SER A 199 -0.44 -11.12 -11.52
C SER A 199 -0.44 -11.80 -10.15
N VAL A 200 -1.54 -11.80 -9.40
CA VAL A 200 -1.59 -12.43 -8.07
C VAL A 200 -1.46 -13.96 -8.13
N LEU A 201 -1.80 -14.61 -9.25
CA LEU A 201 -1.57 -16.06 -9.43
C LEU A 201 -0.09 -16.43 -9.39
N THR A 202 0.79 -15.48 -9.66
CA THR A 202 2.25 -15.67 -9.66
C THR A 202 2.88 -15.61 -8.27
N LEU A 203 2.12 -15.22 -7.24
CA LEU A 203 2.60 -15.20 -5.86
C LEU A 203 3.02 -16.59 -5.41
N LYS A 204 4.24 -16.78 -4.93
CA LYS A 204 4.70 -18.08 -4.43
C LYS A 204 5.15 -17.90 -2.99
N THR A 205 4.94 -18.93 -2.18
CA THR A 205 5.32 -18.91 -0.78
C THR A 205 6.67 -19.56 -0.55
N GLY A 206 7.50 -18.98 0.32
CA GLY A 206 8.77 -19.54 0.75
C GLY A 206 9.66 -18.50 1.39
N GLY A 207 10.73 -18.94 2.07
CA GLY A 207 11.76 -18.04 2.59
C GLY A 207 11.38 -17.25 3.84
N THR A 208 12.06 -16.11 4.00
CA THR A 208 12.07 -15.22 5.19
C THR A 208 11.06 -14.07 5.09
N THR A 209 11.06 -13.16 6.07
CA THR A 209 10.08 -12.07 6.20
C THR A 209 10.78 -10.69 6.19
N PRO A 210 11.29 -10.23 5.03
CA PRO A 210 11.93 -8.91 4.91
C PRO A 210 10.90 -7.78 4.73
N THR A 211 10.19 -7.43 5.81
CA THR A 211 9.12 -6.42 5.79
C THR A 211 9.64 -5.01 5.50
N ALA A 212 10.77 -4.62 6.11
CA ALA A 212 11.31 -3.26 5.94
C ALA A 212 11.76 -2.95 4.49
N PRO A 213 12.49 -3.84 3.78
CA PRO A 213 12.79 -3.66 2.36
C PRO A 213 11.54 -3.55 1.50
N ALA A 214 10.49 -4.32 1.78
CA ALA A 214 9.25 -4.30 1.00
C ALA A 214 8.48 -2.97 1.17
N ILE A 215 8.50 -2.37 2.36
CA ILE A 215 7.94 -1.02 2.59
C ILE A 215 8.74 0.04 1.81
N LYS A 216 10.07 -0.07 1.76
CA LYS A 216 10.92 0.86 0.99
C LYS A 216 10.67 0.75 -0.51
N GLU A 217 10.55 -0.47 -1.03
CA GLU A 217 10.19 -0.70 -2.43
C GLU A 217 8.81 -0.08 -2.77
N ALA A 218 7.83 -0.21 -1.86
CA ALA A 218 6.52 0.42 -2.03
C ALA A 218 6.59 1.95 -2.05
N LEU A 219 7.45 2.55 -1.20
CA LEU A 219 7.73 3.98 -1.20
C LEU A 219 8.28 4.44 -2.56
N GLU A 220 9.32 3.78 -3.06
CA GLU A 220 9.96 4.09 -4.36
C GLU A 220 8.96 3.94 -5.52
N LEU A 221 8.16 2.86 -5.52
CA LEU A 221 7.13 2.60 -6.52
C LEU A 221 6.04 3.70 -6.54
N ILE A 222 5.61 4.18 -5.36
CA ILE A 222 4.61 5.25 -5.24
C ILE A 222 5.17 6.61 -5.68
N GLN A 223 6.45 6.87 -5.41
CA GLN A 223 7.12 8.10 -5.83
C GLN A 223 7.41 8.12 -7.34
N GLY A 224 7.37 6.96 -7.99
CA GLY A 224 7.64 6.81 -9.42
C GLY A 224 9.12 6.70 -9.73
N GLU A 225 9.95 6.37 -8.72
CA GLU A 225 11.39 6.15 -8.88
C GLU A 225 11.69 4.78 -9.50
N HIS A 226 10.70 3.89 -9.55
CA HIS A 226 10.76 2.61 -10.24
C HIS A 226 10.55 2.75 -11.77
N ILE A 227 11.39 3.55 -12.43
CA ILE A 227 11.51 3.57 -13.89
C ILE A 227 12.28 2.31 -14.31
N GLN A 228 11.55 1.28 -14.77
CA GLN A 228 12.02 0.14 -15.57
C GLN A 228 13.52 -0.25 -15.42
N LYS A 229 13.85 -1.10 -14.45
CA LYS A 229 15.05 -1.98 -14.55
C LYS A 229 14.91 -3.08 -15.63
N SER A 230 14.12 -2.84 -16.69
CA SER A 230 13.76 -3.81 -17.73
C SER A 230 13.92 -3.27 -19.17
N LEU A 231 14.76 -2.25 -19.40
CA LEU A 231 15.23 -1.90 -20.75
C LEU A 231 16.76 -1.96 -20.78
N GLY A 232 17.28 -3.17 -20.62
CA GLY A 232 18.71 -3.47 -20.71
C GLY A 232 18.92 -4.79 -21.44
N ASN A 233 18.29 -4.95 -22.62
CA ASN A 233 18.68 -5.95 -23.61
C ASN A 233 17.99 -5.67 -24.95
N ASP A 234 18.31 -4.54 -25.59
CA ASP A 234 18.16 -4.44 -27.04
C ASP A 234 18.95 -3.26 -27.62
N TRP A 235 20.27 -3.43 -27.76
CA TRP A 235 21.09 -2.65 -28.69
C TRP A 235 22.22 -3.55 -29.19
N SER A 236 21.91 -4.41 -30.17
CA SER A 236 22.94 -5.02 -31.01
C SER A 236 22.47 -5.19 -32.45
N GLN A 237 22.05 -4.11 -33.10
CA GLN A 237 22.21 -3.98 -34.56
C GLN A 237 22.51 -2.51 -34.91
N THR A 238 23.80 -2.19 -35.02
CA THR A 238 24.28 -0.98 -35.67
C THR A 238 24.20 -1.19 -37.18
N PRO A 239 23.52 -0.34 -37.97
CA PRO A 239 23.71 -0.32 -39.40
C PRO A 239 25.04 0.40 -39.68
N LEU A 240 26.05 -0.36 -40.09
CA LEU A 240 27.24 0.15 -40.76
C LEU A 240 26.81 0.90 -42.02
N LEU A 241 27.13 2.19 -42.12
CA LEU A 241 27.45 2.89 -43.37
C LEU A 241 27.86 4.34 -43.07
N LYS A 242 29.16 4.59 -43.02
CA LYS A 242 29.91 5.55 -43.87
C LYS A 242 31.27 5.85 -43.26
N GLU A 243 32.29 5.14 -43.73
CA GLU A 243 33.61 5.74 -43.90
C GLU A 243 33.76 6.09 -45.38
N SER A 244 33.82 7.38 -45.65
CA SER A 244 34.41 7.92 -46.86
C SER A 244 35.88 8.19 -46.57
N MET A 245 36.79 7.59 -47.34
CA MET A 245 38.11 8.11 -47.75
C MET A 245 38.92 6.98 -48.42
N VAL A 246 38.89 6.90 -49.76
CA VAL A 246 39.97 7.22 -50.72
C VAL A 246 39.34 7.27 -52.11
#